data_AF-A0A5C6B3G5-F1
#
_entry.id   AF-A0A5C6B3G5-F1
#
_cell.length_a   1.000
_cell.length_b   1.000
_cell.length_c   1.000
_cell.angle_alpha   90.00
_cell.angle_beta   90.00
_cell.angle_gamma   90.00
#
_symmetry.space_group_name_H-M   'P 1'
#
loop_
_entity.id
_entity.type
_entity.pdbx_description
1 polymer ?
#
loop_
_entity_poly.entity_id
_entity_poly.type
_entity_poly.pdbx_seq_one_letter_code
_entity_poly.pdbx_strand_id
1 'polypeptide(L)'
;MDRQRLDGRIPKANVLRRIDSRSRWIILIGVLAVSWPNLGCAMRNVASFTDQRTAILEVIPLGTPRGEAAVLLKEAGISYSTSGGPEPGVYYCESWEMEPGDRFHLFSELLFDEEGRLQDVREIPNNFAP
;
A
#
# COMPACT_ATOMS: atom_id res chain seq x y z
N MET A 1 30.23 -16.79 9.06
CA MET A 1 29.66 -15.65 8.32
C MET A 1 28.22 -16.01 7.99
N ASP A 2 27.35 -15.78 8.96
CA ASP A 2 25.92 -16.06 8.89
C ASP A 2 25.26 -15.08 7.93
N ARG A 3 24.83 -15.56 6.76
CA ARG A 3 23.93 -14.82 5.88
C ARG A 3 22.57 -14.80 6.56
N GLN A 4 22.28 -13.70 7.27
CA GLN A 4 20.94 -13.41 7.75
C GLN A 4 19.98 -13.46 6.57
N ARG A 5 19.19 -14.54 6.55
CA ARG A 5 17.99 -14.71 5.77
C ARG A 5 17.00 -13.68 6.32
N LEU A 6 17.12 -12.44 5.84
CA LEU A 6 16.22 -11.34 6.17
C LEU A 6 14.85 -11.74 5.65
N ASP A 7 13.94 -12.10 6.57
CA ASP A 7 12.55 -12.46 6.30
C ASP A 7 11.90 -11.36 5.45
N GLY A 8 11.89 -11.54 4.12
CA GLY A 8 11.21 -10.68 3.15
C GLY A 8 9.69 -10.82 3.19
N ARG A 9 9.14 -11.20 4.34
CA ARG A 9 7.71 -11.28 4.56
C ARG A 9 7.20 -9.87 4.81
N ILE A 10 6.24 -9.44 3.99
CA ILE A 10 5.34 -8.35 4.38
C ILE A 10 4.72 -8.82 5.70
N PRO A 11 4.96 -8.14 6.84
CA PRO A 11 4.25 -8.46 8.07
C PRO A 11 2.77 -8.46 7.73
N LYS A 12 2.06 -9.54 8.11
CA LYS A 12 0.63 -9.73 7.80
C LYS A 12 -0.06 -8.39 7.93
N ALA A 13 -0.75 -7.96 6.88
CA ALA A 13 -1.41 -6.68 6.83
C ALA A 13 -2.18 -6.53 8.15
N ASN A 14 -1.70 -5.66 9.04
CA ASN A 14 -2.46 -5.34 10.24
C ASN A 14 -3.63 -4.51 9.71
N VAL A 15 -4.72 -5.21 9.35
CA VAL A 15 -6.05 -4.66 9.08
C VAL A 15 -6.64 -4.17 10.40
N LEU A 16 -5.89 -3.31 11.05
CA LEU A 16 -6.19 -2.66 12.32
C LEU A 16 -5.63 -1.24 12.29
N ARG A 17 -5.63 -0.60 11.11
CA ARG A 17 -5.86 0.85 11.07
C ARG A 17 -7.35 1.06 11.38
N ARG A 18 -7.72 0.84 12.64
CA ARG A 18 -9.04 1.15 13.17
C ARG A 18 -9.20 2.67 13.06
N ILE A 19 -9.86 3.11 12.00
CA ILE A 19 -10.27 4.50 11.81
C ILE A 19 -11.28 4.79 12.93
N ASP A 20 -10.83 5.46 14.00
CA ASP A 20 -11.76 6.08 14.95
C ASP A 20 -12.32 7.34 14.27
N SER A 21 -13.31 7.15 13.39
CA SER A 21 -14.11 8.22 12.81
C SER A 21 -15.18 8.64 13.80
N ARG A 22 -14.77 9.36 14.85
CA ARG A 22 -15.70 10.13 15.68
C ARG A 22 -15.37 11.61 15.60
N SER A 23 -15.96 12.23 14.58
CA SER A 23 -16.21 13.66 14.54
C SER A 23 -16.81 14.14 15.87
N ARG A 24 -16.12 15.06 16.53
CA ARG A 24 -16.73 16.10 17.38
C ARG A 24 -15.69 17.16 17.72
N TRP A 25 -15.82 18.29 17.02
CA TRP A 25 -15.52 19.65 17.48
C TRP A 25 -14.95 19.76 18.91
N ILE A 26 -13.63 19.93 19.05
CA ILE A 26 -13.05 20.59 20.23
C ILE A 26 -11.93 21.55 19.77
N ILE A 27 -11.97 22.70 20.42
CA ILE A 27 -11.33 23.99 20.19
C ILE A 27 -9.82 23.98 20.52
N LEU A 28 -9.06 24.78 19.76
CA LEU A 28 -7.74 25.40 20.01
C LEU A 28 -7.16 25.37 21.44
N ILE A 29 -5.98 24.77 21.60
CA ILE A 29 -4.85 25.15 22.49
C ILE A 29 -3.59 24.60 21.78
N GLY A 30 -2.55 25.35 21.38
CA GLY A 30 -1.67 26.21 22.18
C GLY A 30 -0.29 25.55 22.28
N VAL A 31 0.61 25.91 21.37
CA VAL A 31 2.09 25.70 21.27
C VAL A 31 2.79 24.85 22.34
N LEU A 32 3.51 23.80 21.91
CA LEU A 32 4.88 23.48 22.37
C LEU A 32 5.56 22.47 21.43
N ALA A 33 6.77 22.83 21.02
CA ALA A 33 7.61 22.17 20.05
C ALA A 33 8.13 20.80 20.53
N VAL A 34 8.09 19.80 19.65
CA VAL A 34 9.20 18.84 19.52
C VAL A 34 9.41 18.63 18.02
N SER A 35 10.54 19.11 17.55
CA SER A 35 11.18 18.70 16.32
C SER A 35 11.30 17.18 16.36
N TRP A 36 10.43 16.46 15.64
CA TRP A 36 10.71 15.06 15.39
C TRP A 36 11.94 15.01 14.48
N PRO A 37 13.04 14.40 14.95
CA PRO A 37 14.24 14.27 14.14
C PRO A 37 13.89 13.47 12.90
N ASN A 38 14.53 13.82 11.78
CA ASN A 38 14.49 13.11 10.50
C ASN A 38 14.22 11.60 10.70
N LEU A 39 12.95 11.21 10.52
CA LEU A 39 12.60 9.83 10.19
C LEU A 39 13.18 9.64 8.80
N GLY A 40 14.44 9.21 8.74
CA GLY A 40 15.00 8.71 7.51
C GLY A 40 14.04 7.64 7.02
N CYS A 41 13.35 7.90 5.90
CA CYS A 41 12.54 6.91 5.21
C CYS A 41 13.46 5.74 4.88
N ALA A 42 13.47 4.73 5.75
CA ALA A 42 14.17 3.51 5.47
C ALA A 42 13.31 2.77 4.46
N MET A 43 13.71 2.86 3.18
CA MET A 43 13.11 2.05 2.14
C MET A 43 13.46 0.59 2.45
N ARG A 44 12.48 -0.18 2.92
CA ARG A 44 12.69 -1.58 3.26
C ARG A 44 12.62 -2.44 2.00
N ASN A 45 13.32 -3.58 2.06
CA ASN A 45 13.49 -4.54 0.96
C ASN A 45 12.16 -4.87 0.26
N VAL A 46 12.26 -5.13 -1.04
CA VAL A 46 11.15 -5.60 -1.88
C VAL A 46 10.73 -7.00 -1.41
N ALA A 47 9.47 -7.13 -0.97
CA ALA A 47 8.90 -8.44 -0.67
C ALA A 47 8.66 -9.24 -1.96
N SER A 48 8.56 -10.57 -1.86
CA SER A 48 8.24 -11.39 -3.04
C SER A 48 6.88 -10.97 -3.62
N PHE A 49 6.71 -11.06 -4.95
CA PHE A 49 5.42 -10.74 -5.57
C PHE A 49 4.27 -11.57 -4.99
N THR A 50 4.50 -12.85 -4.68
CA THR A 50 3.50 -13.72 -4.05
C THR A 50 3.01 -13.15 -2.71
N ASP A 51 3.93 -12.63 -1.89
CA ASP A 51 3.57 -12.00 -0.60
C ASP A 51 2.84 -10.68 -0.83
N GLN A 52 3.30 -9.85 -1.78
CA GLN A 52 2.62 -8.61 -2.17
C GLN A 52 1.19 -8.88 -2.63
N ARG A 53 1.00 -9.82 -3.56
CA ARG A 53 -0.31 -10.21 -4.08
C ARG A 53 -1.23 -10.69 -2.98
N THR A 54 -0.73 -11.53 -2.07
CA THR A 54 -1.53 -12.03 -0.95
C THR A 54 -1.97 -10.88 -0.02
N ALA A 55 -1.04 -10.01 0.37
CA ALA A 55 -1.34 -8.88 1.25
C ALA A 55 -2.28 -7.84 0.60
N ILE A 56 -2.10 -7.56 -0.70
CA ILE A 56 -2.98 -6.67 -1.46
C ILE A 56 -4.40 -7.26 -1.53
N LEU A 57 -4.54 -8.55 -1.79
CA LEU A 57 -5.85 -9.22 -1.86
C LEU A 57 -6.55 -9.35 -0.49
N GLU A 58 -5.80 -9.33 0.62
CA GLU A 58 -6.38 -9.22 1.96
C GLU A 58 -7.00 -7.83 2.22
N VAL A 59 -6.44 -6.77 1.61
CA VAL A 59 -6.96 -5.40 1.69
C VAL A 59 -8.07 -5.16 0.67
N ILE A 60 -7.90 -5.67 -0.54
CA ILE A 60 -8.76 -5.42 -1.71
C ILE A 60 -9.14 -6.77 -2.32
N PRO A 61 -10.23 -7.38 -1.87
CA PRO A 61 -10.68 -8.66 -2.40
C PRO A 61 -11.02 -8.57 -3.88
N LEU A 62 -10.93 -9.71 -4.59
CA LEU A 62 -11.43 -9.81 -5.96
C LEU A 62 -12.90 -9.39 -6.05
N GLY A 63 -13.27 -8.75 -7.16
CA GLY A 63 -14.61 -8.21 -7.40
C GLY A 63 -14.86 -6.82 -6.81
N THR A 64 -13.91 -6.26 -6.04
CA THR A 64 -14.02 -4.91 -5.45
C THR A 64 -14.14 -3.85 -6.55
N PRO A 65 -15.15 -2.97 -6.51
CA PRO A 65 -15.27 -1.86 -7.46
C PRO A 65 -14.07 -0.92 -7.43
N ARG A 66 -13.66 -0.40 -8.58
CA ARG A 66 -12.52 0.53 -8.74
C ARG A 66 -12.53 1.71 -7.76
N GLY A 67 -13.68 2.36 -7.59
CA GLY A 67 -13.83 3.48 -6.66
C GLY A 67 -13.62 3.07 -5.20
N GLU A 68 -14.06 1.87 -4.82
CA GLU A 68 -13.86 1.31 -3.48
C GLU A 68 -12.40 0.87 -3.28
N ALA A 69 -11.78 0.25 -4.30
CA ALA A 69 -10.37 -0.11 -4.29
C ALA A 69 -9.47 1.11 -4.07
N ALA A 70 -9.76 2.25 -4.72
CA ALA A 70 -9.05 3.50 -4.50
C ALA A 70 -9.09 3.97 -3.03
N VAL A 71 -10.24 3.84 -2.37
CA VAL A 71 -10.41 4.19 -0.95
C VAL A 71 -9.60 3.23 -0.08
N LEU A 72 -9.74 1.92 -0.30
CA LEU A 72 -9.05 0.89 0.48
C LEU A 72 -7.52 0.98 0.34
N LEU A 73 -6.99 1.24 -0.86
CA LEU A 73 -5.56 1.49 -1.09
C LEU A 73 -5.07 2.66 -0.22
N LYS A 74 -5.79 3.78 -0.25
CA LYS A 74 -5.42 4.97 0.51
C LYS A 74 -5.48 4.74 2.03
N GLU A 75 -6.52 4.05 2.51
CA GLU A 75 -6.66 3.72 3.93
C GLU A 75 -5.55 2.78 4.42
N ALA A 76 -5.16 1.82 3.59
CA ALA A 76 -4.05 0.90 3.83
C ALA A 76 -2.68 1.58 3.75
N GLY A 77 -2.56 2.80 3.23
CA GLY A 77 -1.29 3.48 3.03
C GLY A 77 -0.55 3.06 1.76
N ILE A 78 -1.27 2.52 0.78
CA ILE A 78 -0.71 2.14 -0.53
C ILE A 78 -0.82 3.33 -1.49
N SER A 79 0.33 3.80 -1.97
CA SER A 79 0.44 4.77 -3.06
C SER A 79 0.26 4.05 -4.39
N TYR A 80 -0.56 4.63 -5.27
CA TYR A 80 -0.80 4.10 -6.59
C TYR A 80 -0.95 5.22 -7.63
N SER A 81 -0.65 4.90 -8.88
CA SER A 81 -0.94 5.72 -10.05
C SER A 81 -1.88 5.01 -11.01
N THR A 82 -2.55 5.75 -11.89
CA THR A 82 -3.55 5.22 -12.83
C THR A 82 -3.05 5.35 -14.26
N SER A 83 -3.34 4.36 -15.12
CA SER A 83 -3.11 4.52 -16.56
C SER A 83 -3.89 5.73 -17.11
N GLY A 84 -3.23 6.62 -17.83
CA GLY A 84 -3.82 7.86 -18.38
C GLY A 84 -4.74 7.68 -19.60
N GLY A 85 -5.28 6.48 -19.82
CA GLY A 85 -6.18 6.14 -20.94
C GLY A 85 -7.64 5.95 -20.49
N PRO A 86 -8.60 5.95 -21.44
CA PRO A 86 -10.00 5.63 -21.15
C PRO A 86 -10.12 4.16 -20.69
N GLU A 87 -11.07 3.92 -19.78
CA GLU A 87 -11.28 2.72 -18.96
C GLU A 87 -11.29 1.35 -19.67
N PRO A 88 -11.13 0.23 -18.91
CA PRO A 88 -10.84 0.15 -17.47
C PRO A 88 -9.34 0.28 -17.23
N GLY A 89 -8.94 1.40 -16.62
CA GLY A 89 -7.52 1.71 -16.42
C GLY A 89 -6.86 0.77 -15.40
N VAL A 90 -5.55 0.64 -15.44
CA VAL A 90 -4.77 -0.14 -14.48
C VAL A 90 -4.41 0.76 -13.27
N TYR A 91 -4.41 0.21 -12.05
CA TYR A 91 -3.79 0.88 -10.89
C TYR A 91 -2.40 0.28 -10.63
N TYR A 92 -1.36 1.08 -10.82
CA TYR A 92 0.02 0.70 -10.54
C TYR A 92 0.30 0.98 -9.07
N CYS A 93 0.48 -0.06 -8.26
CA CYS A 93 0.84 0.09 -6.84
C CYS A 93 2.35 0.35 -6.76
N GLU A 94 2.73 1.51 -6.22
CA GLU A 94 4.12 1.98 -6.23
C GLU A 94 4.83 1.72 -4.90
N SER A 95 4.12 1.95 -3.80
CA SER A 95 4.67 1.73 -2.48
C SER A 95 3.62 1.58 -1.40
N TRP A 96 3.96 0.85 -0.34
CA TRP A 96 3.13 0.69 0.85
C TRP A 96 3.84 1.27 2.07
N GLU A 97 3.20 2.23 2.74
CA GLU A 97 3.58 2.68 4.07
C GLU A 97 2.69 2.01 5.13
N MET A 98 3.22 0.98 5.79
CA MET A 98 2.47 0.25 6.84
C MET A 98 2.56 0.96 8.20
N GLU A 99 3.74 1.48 8.53
CA GLU A 99 4.02 2.25 9.75
C GLU A 99 4.78 3.53 9.36
N PRO A 100 4.66 4.62 10.13
CA PRO A 100 5.36 5.87 9.84
C PRO A 100 6.88 5.66 9.66
N GLY A 101 7.37 5.90 8.45
CA GLY A 101 8.80 5.74 8.10
C GLY A 101 9.20 4.38 7.53
N ASP A 102 8.31 3.38 7.53
CA ASP A 102 8.53 2.06 6.92
C ASP A 102 7.81 1.97 5.56
N ARG A 103 8.54 2.27 4.49
CA ARG A 103 8.03 2.26 3.11
C ARG A 103 8.59 1.07 2.32
N PHE A 104 7.68 0.30 1.71
CA PHE A 104 8.01 -0.86 0.87
C PHE A 104 7.70 -0.52 -0.58
N HIS A 105 8.59 -0.85 -1.52
CA HIS A 105 8.26 -0.80 -2.95
C HIS A 105 7.32 -1.93 -3.31
N LEU A 106 6.31 -1.61 -4.11
CA LEU A 106 5.43 -2.59 -4.73
C LEU A 106 5.73 -2.67 -6.22
N PHE A 107 5.67 -3.90 -6.74
CA PHE A 107 5.80 -4.21 -8.16
C PHE A 107 4.55 -4.93 -8.60
N SER A 108 3.40 -4.35 -8.26
CA SER A 108 2.09 -4.96 -8.45
C SER A 108 1.16 -3.98 -9.13
N GLU A 109 0.37 -4.47 -10.08
CA GLU A 109 -0.71 -3.71 -10.73
C GLU A 109 -2.07 -4.37 -10.48
N LEU A 110 -3.11 -3.56 -10.24
CA LEU A 110 -4.49 -4.02 -10.14
C LEU A 110 -5.15 -3.94 -11.52
N LEU A 111 -5.65 -5.08 -11.98
CA LEU A 111 -6.45 -5.17 -13.20
C LEU A 111 -7.93 -5.13 -12.85
N PHE A 112 -8.66 -4.26 -13.55
CA PHE A 112 -10.11 -4.18 -13.45
C PHE A 112 -10.75 -4.75 -14.72
N ASP A 113 -11.86 -5.48 -14.56
CA ASP A 113 -12.68 -5.94 -15.68
C ASP A 113 -13.45 -4.79 -16.35
N GLU A 114 -14.21 -5.12 -17.39
CA GLU A 114 -15.02 -4.16 -18.15
C GLU A 114 -16.09 -3.47 -17.28
N GLU A 115 -16.55 -4.14 -16.22
CA GLU A 115 -17.46 -3.62 -15.21
C GLU A 115 -16.77 -2.78 -14.12
N GLY A 116 -15.45 -2.62 -14.20
CA GLY A 116 -14.66 -1.84 -13.26
C GLY A 116 -14.44 -2.53 -11.91
N ARG A 117 -14.47 -3.85 -11.86
CA ARG A 117 -14.23 -4.67 -10.66
C ARG A 117 -12.86 -5.33 -10.70
N LEU A 118 -12.22 -5.46 -9.54
CA LEU A 118 -10.90 -6.06 -9.43
C LEU A 118 -10.92 -7.52 -9.93
N GLN A 119 -10.24 -7.77 -11.04
CA GLN A 119 -10.14 -9.09 -11.65
C GLN A 119 -8.89 -9.83 -11.19
N ASP A 120 -7.74 -9.15 -11.13
CA ASP A 120 -6.47 -9.76 -10.71
C ASP A 120 -5.46 -8.73 -10.22
N VAL A 121 -4.43 -9.23 -9.54
CA VAL A 121 -3.21 -8.48 -9.20
C VAL A 121 -2.06 -9.11 -9.96
N ARG A 122 -1.37 -8.33 -10.79
CA ARG A 122 -0.27 -8.80 -11.64
C ARG A 122 1.07 -8.22 -11.20
N GLU A 123 2.13 -8.98 -11.45
CA GLU A 123 3.50 -8.54 -11.23
C GLU A 123 3.93 -7.59 -12.34
N ILE A 124 4.51 -6.47 -11.95
CA ILE A 124 5.24 -5.58 -12.85
C ILE A 124 6.69 -6.06 -12.85
N PRO A 125 7.34 -6.24 -14.02
CA PRO A 125 8.73 -6.69 -14.08
C PRO A 125 9.64 -5.81 -13.22
N ASN A 126 10.22 -6.40 -12.17
CA ASN A 126 11.20 -5.71 -11.36
C ASN A 126 12.57 -5.78 -12.07
N ASN A 127 12.94 -4.71 -12.77
CA ASN A 127 14.27 -4.60 -13.39
C ASN A 127 15.44 -4.51 -12.38
N PHE A 128 15.16 -4.57 -11.07
CA PHE A 128 16.15 -4.59 -9.99
C PHE A 128 16.37 -5.98 -9.37
N ALA A 129 15.72 -7.03 -9.88
CA ALA A 129 16.08 -8.41 -9.52
C ALA A 129 17.36 -8.83 -10.28
N PRO A 130 18.44 -9.21 -9.58
CA PRO A 130 19.69 -9.68 -10.21
C PRO A 130 19.56 -11.07 -10.84
#